data_AF-A0A8C3KYS7-F1
#
_entry.id   AF-A0A8C3KYS7-F1
#
_cell.length_a   1.000
_cell.length_b   1.000
_cell.length_c   1.000
_cell.angle_alpha   90.00
_cell.angle_beta   90.00
_cell.angle_gamma   90.00
#
_symmetry.space_group_name_H-M   'P 1'
#
loop_
_entity.id
_entity.type
_entity.pdbx_description
1 polymer ?
#
loop_
_entity_poly.entity_id
_entity_poly.type
_entity_poly.pdbx_seq_one_letter_code
_entity_poly.pdbx_strand_id
1 'polypeptide(L)'
;MDCPRSGSCELGTSVCVRGGSAAQPPAPPCPSEPRTAPGKSRLAQRPAPLPLLLLLFLLPPALPSSSLTRGYWGLPPDAARQAQCSQAAFPGALLISVELRIARLRARPGVPVRSGDATFPKAMDNVTVRQGESATLRCSVDNRVTRVAWLSVACLNASSILYAGNDKWCLDPRVVLLANTKTQYSIQIHDVDVYDEGPYTCSVQTDNHPKTSRVHLIVQVSPKIVEISSDISINEGGNVSLTCIATGRPDPTITWRHISPKAVGFISEDEYLEITGITREQSGEYECSASNDVAAPVVQRVKVTVNYPPYISDAKSTGVPVGQKGILMCEASAVPSADFQWYKDDKRLAEGQKGLKVENKAFFSRLTFFNVSEQDYGNYTCVASNQLGNTNASMILYEETTTALTPWKGPGAVHDGNSGAWRRGSCAWLLALPLAQLARQF
;
A
#
# COMPACT_ATOMS: atom_id res chain seq x y z
N MET A 1 18.26 -25.18 35.19
CA MET A 1 18.65 -26.50 35.69
C MET A 1 17.63 -27.47 35.16
N ASP A 2 17.98 -28.22 34.11
CA ASP A 2 17.75 -29.67 34.01
C ASP A 2 18.27 -30.14 32.64
N CYS A 3 19.22 -31.07 32.70
CA CYS A 3 19.83 -31.77 31.57
C CYS A 3 19.15 -33.13 31.37
N PRO A 4 19.16 -33.67 30.15
CA PRO A 4 19.14 -35.11 29.95
C PRO A 4 20.45 -35.60 29.31
N ARG A 5 20.94 -36.76 29.74
CA ARG A 5 21.72 -37.70 28.92
C ARG A 5 21.84 -39.05 29.64
N SER A 6 21.26 -40.08 29.05
CA SER A 6 21.64 -41.48 29.27
C SER A 6 22.13 -42.04 27.94
N GLY A 7 23.28 -42.71 27.98
CA GLY A 7 23.86 -43.43 26.85
C GLY A 7 23.63 -44.93 26.96
N SER A 8 24.08 -45.66 25.94
CA SER A 8 24.69 -46.99 26.07
C SER A 8 25.24 -47.44 24.71
N CYS A 9 26.43 -48.02 24.74
CA CYS A 9 27.13 -48.71 23.64
C CYS A 9 27.45 -50.13 24.11
N GLU A 10 27.30 -51.12 23.22
CA GLU A 10 27.90 -52.46 23.24
C GLU A 10 28.17 -52.82 21.76
N LEU A 11 29.41 -53.06 21.28
CA LEU A 11 30.37 -54.17 21.45
C LEU A 11 30.22 -55.32 20.43
N GLY A 12 31.34 -55.67 19.77
CA GLY A 12 31.61 -56.98 19.13
C GLY A 12 32.01 -56.91 17.64
N THR A 13 33.32 -56.86 17.30
CA THR A 13 34.20 -57.98 16.83
C THR A 13 33.93 -58.39 15.36
N SER A 14 34.88 -58.65 14.43
CA SER A 14 36.26 -59.16 14.48
C SER A 14 36.90 -59.26 13.07
N VAL A 15 38.24 -59.06 13.00
CA VAL A 15 39.28 -59.81 12.25
C VAL A 15 39.60 -59.56 10.74
N CYS A 16 40.92 -59.39 10.53
CA CYS A 16 41.75 -59.22 9.31
C CYS A 16 41.80 -60.46 8.37
N VAL A 17 42.26 -60.41 7.10
CA VAL A 17 43.68 -60.42 6.66
C VAL A 17 43.80 -60.39 5.10
N ARG A 18 44.76 -59.57 4.59
CA ARG A 18 45.64 -59.59 3.37
C ARG A 18 45.13 -59.94 1.95
N GLY A 19 45.62 -59.13 1.00
CA GLY A 19 46.02 -59.55 -0.35
C GLY A 19 46.38 -58.35 -1.24
N GLY A 20 47.65 -58.22 -1.66
CA GLY A 20 48.18 -57.01 -2.29
C GLY A 20 48.16 -56.95 -3.83
N SER A 21 48.31 -55.69 -4.30
CA SER A 21 48.93 -55.19 -5.55
C SER A 21 48.40 -55.64 -6.92
N ALA A 22 47.80 -54.70 -7.66
CA ALA A 22 48.19 -54.38 -9.04
C ALA A 22 47.57 -53.06 -9.58
N ALA A 23 48.42 -52.30 -10.29
CA ALA A 23 48.14 -51.32 -11.36
C ALA A 23 47.81 -49.84 -11.03
N GLN A 24 48.55 -48.97 -11.74
CA GLN A 24 48.70 -47.51 -11.66
C GLN A 24 47.48 -46.67 -12.10
N PRO A 25 47.46 -45.36 -11.73
CA PRO A 25 46.48 -44.38 -12.19
C PRO A 25 46.91 -43.69 -13.50
N PRO A 26 45.98 -43.13 -14.31
CA PRO A 26 46.34 -42.21 -15.38
C PRO A 26 46.55 -40.77 -14.88
N ALA A 27 47.59 -40.14 -15.41
CA ALA A 27 48.01 -38.75 -15.19
C ALA A 27 47.40 -37.79 -16.27
N PRO A 28 47.56 -36.45 -16.15
CA PRO A 28 46.65 -35.42 -16.67
C PRO A 28 47.11 -34.81 -18.01
N PRO A 29 46.36 -33.84 -18.59
CA PRO A 29 46.91 -32.88 -19.53
C PRO A 29 47.01 -31.44 -18.99
N CYS A 30 48.11 -30.78 -19.34
CA CYS A 30 48.41 -29.33 -19.33
C CYS A 30 49.33 -29.06 -20.54
N PRO A 31 49.73 -27.82 -20.92
CA PRO A 31 49.13 -26.47 -20.86
C PRO A 31 49.28 -25.67 -22.19
N SER A 32 48.75 -24.43 -22.29
CA SER A 32 49.42 -23.30 -22.99
C SER A 32 48.74 -21.93 -22.78
N GLU A 33 49.48 -21.00 -22.17
CA GLU A 33 49.31 -19.52 -22.02
C GLU A 33 49.95 -18.77 -23.23
N PRO A 34 50.12 -17.40 -23.32
CA PRO A 34 49.53 -16.25 -22.60
C PRO A 34 49.20 -14.97 -23.46
N ARG A 35 48.47 -14.02 -22.82
CA ARG A 35 48.49 -12.52 -22.81
C ARG A 35 48.76 -11.67 -24.08
N THR A 36 47.93 -10.61 -24.25
CA THR A 36 48.33 -9.19 -24.10
C THR A 36 47.15 -8.20 -24.21
N ALA A 37 47.16 -7.15 -23.38
CA ALA A 37 46.39 -5.89 -23.54
C ALA A 37 47.32 -4.82 -24.14
N PRO A 38 46.80 -3.72 -24.75
CA PRO A 38 46.63 -2.48 -23.97
C PRO A 38 45.41 -1.63 -24.38
N GLY A 39 44.98 -0.73 -23.49
CA GLY A 39 43.82 0.15 -23.68
C GLY A 39 44.13 1.55 -24.22
N LYS A 40 43.07 2.31 -24.53
CA LYS A 40 42.78 3.69 -24.07
C LYS A 40 41.56 4.28 -24.80
N SER A 41 40.60 4.71 -23.98
CA SER A 41 39.70 5.87 -24.12
C SER A 41 39.39 6.48 -25.51
N ARG A 42 38.09 6.66 -25.81
CA ARG A 42 37.46 7.98 -26.02
C ARG A 42 35.95 7.89 -26.32
N LEU A 43 35.24 8.84 -25.70
CA LEU A 43 34.00 9.54 -26.06
C LEU A 43 32.66 8.80 -26.21
N ALA A 44 31.74 9.27 -25.36
CA ALA A 44 30.30 9.34 -25.50
C ALA A 44 29.78 9.49 -26.94
N GLN A 45 28.71 8.76 -27.25
CA GLN A 45 27.65 9.23 -28.15
C GLN A 45 26.33 8.51 -27.81
N ARG A 46 25.32 9.34 -27.54
CA ARG A 46 23.90 8.98 -27.37
C ARG A 46 23.36 8.30 -28.63
N PRO A 47 22.35 7.42 -28.55
CA PRO A 47 21.55 7.11 -29.72
C PRO A 47 20.67 8.34 -30.04
N ALA A 48 20.91 8.94 -31.20
CA ALA A 48 20.03 9.95 -31.79
C ALA A 48 18.81 9.25 -32.47
N PRO A 49 17.68 9.95 -32.62
CA PRO A 49 16.38 9.35 -32.94
C PRO A 49 16.21 9.07 -34.44
N LEU A 50 15.35 8.10 -34.78
CA LEU A 50 14.87 7.85 -36.13
C LEU A 50 14.08 9.06 -36.69
N PRO A 51 14.08 9.29 -38.02
CA PRO A 51 13.52 10.48 -38.62
C PRO A 51 11.98 10.45 -38.67
N LEU A 52 11.39 11.60 -38.35
CA LEU A 52 9.97 11.92 -38.49
C LEU A 52 9.58 11.89 -39.98
N LEU A 53 8.68 10.99 -40.37
CA LEU A 53 8.00 11.05 -41.67
C LEU A 53 6.81 12.02 -41.55
N LEU A 54 6.89 13.16 -42.24
CA LEU A 54 5.80 14.13 -42.37
C LEU A 54 4.69 13.55 -43.26
N LEU A 55 3.50 13.33 -42.69
CA LEU A 55 2.26 13.10 -43.44
C LEU A 55 1.47 14.41 -43.48
N LEU A 56 1.44 15.04 -44.66
CA LEU A 56 0.57 16.17 -44.99
C LEU A 56 -0.87 15.67 -45.21
N PHE A 57 -1.78 15.98 -44.28
CA PHE A 57 -3.22 15.94 -44.51
C PHE A 57 -3.76 17.37 -44.59
N LEU A 58 -4.35 17.71 -45.74
CA LEU A 58 -5.09 18.94 -45.98
C LEU A 58 -6.51 18.80 -45.41
N LEU A 59 -6.89 19.69 -44.48
CA LEU A 59 -8.27 19.94 -44.06
C LEU A 59 -8.85 21.11 -44.89
N PRO A 60 -10.13 21.05 -45.33
CA PRO A 60 -10.79 22.18 -45.96
C PRO A 60 -11.43 23.12 -44.91
N PRO A 61 -11.67 24.41 -45.26
CA PRO A 61 -12.08 25.42 -44.30
C PRO A 61 -13.60 25.47 -44.07
N ALA A 62 -13.96 25.84 -42.84
CA ALA A 62 -15.30 26.21 -42.42
C ALA A 62 -15.66 27.65 -42.84
N LEU A 63 -16.96 27.88 -43.11
CA LEU A 63 -17.60 29.19 -43.21
C LEU A 63 -18.99 29.15 -42.54
N PRO A 64 -19.56 30.32 -42.15
CA PRO A 64 -20.07 30.51 -40.80
C PRO A 64 -21.60 30.58 -40.67
N SER A 65 -22.01 30.61 -39.41
CA SER A 65 -23.35 30.78 -38.86
C SER A 65 -23.91 32.22 -38.92
N SER A 66 -25.25 32.29 -38.82
CA SER A 66 -26.16 33.35 -38.31
C SER A 66 -27.16 33.80 -39.39
N SER A 67 -28.43 34.16 -39.13
CA SER A 67 -29.37 34.03 -38.00
C SER A 67 -30.74 34.59 -38.47
N LEU A 68 -31.81 34.29 -37.73
CA LEU A 68 -33.07 35.06 -37.55
C LEU A 68 -34.28 34.92 -38.52
N THR A 69 -35.35 34.40 -37.91
CA THR A 69 -36.77 34.88 -37.83
C THR A 69 -37.81 34.71 -38.95
N ARG A 70 -38.86 33.94 -38.58
CA ARG A 70 -40.31 34.30 -38.42
C ARG A 70 -41.15 34.69 -39.66
N GLY A 71 -42.15 33.84 -39.98
CA GLY A 71 -43.55 34.27 -40.10
C GLY A 71 -44.30 34.13 -41.44
N TYR A 72 -45.17 33.10 -41.51
CA TYR A 72 -46.60 33.13 -41.92
C TYR A 72 -47.11 33.31 -43.38
N TRP A 73 -48.11 32.44 -43.68
CA TRP A 73 -49.24 32.46 -44.63
C TRP A 73 -49.08 32.04 -46.11
N GLY A 74 -49.93 31.06 -46.54
CA GLY A 74 -50.48 30.96 -47.90
C GLY A 74 -50.58 29.56 -48.55
N LEU A 75 -51.73 28.91 -48.43
CA LEU A 75 -52.26 27.71 -49.18
C LEU A 75 -52.51 28.00 -50.70
N PRO A 76 -53.09 27.10 -51.56
CA PRO A 76 -52.83 25.69 -51.94
C PRO A 76 -52.80 25.50 -53.51
N PRO A 77 -53.31 24.42 -54.18
CA PRO A 77 -52.54 23.41 -54.94
C PRO A 77 -52.90 23.30 -56.46
N ASP A 78 -52.53 22.18 -57.07
CA ASP A 78 -52.90 21.61 -58.39
C ASP A 78 -51.97 21.88 -59.60
N ALA A 79 -51.36 20.81 -60.11
CA ALA A 79 -51.69 20.26 -61.45
C ALA A 79 -50.67 19.20 -61.88
N ALA A 80 -51.21 18.06 -62.32
CA ALA A 80 -50.51 16.97 -62.96
C ALA A 80 -49.80 17.40 -64.26
N ARG A 81 -48.69 16.74 -64.59
CA ARG A 81 -48.38 16.35 -65.99
C ARG A 81 -47.40 15.18 -66.07
N GLN A 82 -47.86 14.17 -66.80
CA GLN A 82 -47.12 13.04 -67.34
C GLN A 82 -46.00 13.51 -68.29
N ALA A 83 -44.90 12.76 -68.31
CA ALA A 83 -44.04 12.64 -69.49
C ALA A 83 -43.70 11.16 -69.71
N GLN A 84 -44.05 10.70 -70.90
CA GLN A 84 -43.85 9.35 -71.44
C GLN A 84 -42.37 9.06 -71.69
N CYS A 85 -41.98 7.79 -71.55
CA CYS A 85 -40.86 7.22 -72.29
C CYS A 85 -41.41 6.14 -73.23
N SER A 86 -41.26 6.40 -74.53
CA SER A 86 -41.51 5.49 -75.64
C SER A 86 -40.30 4.59 -75.86
N GLN A 87 -40.52 3.28 -76.02
CA GLN A 87 -39.63 2.44 -76.82
C GLN A 87 -40.44 1.54 -77.74
N ALA A 88 -39.98 1.50 -78.99
CA ALA A 88 -40.63 0.95 -80.16
C ALA A 88 -40.51 -0.58 -80.25
N ALA A 89 -41.47 -1.14 -80.98
CA ALA A 89 -41.68 -2.55 -81.24
C ALA A 89 -40.81 -3.12 -82.38
N PHE A 90 -40.66 -4.45 -82.38
CA PHE A 90 -40.57 -5.27 -83.60
C PHE A 90 -41.45 -6.54 -83.45
N PRO A 91 -41.96 -7.13 -84.54
CA PRO A 91 -43.23 -7.86 -84.54
C PRO A 91 -43.11 -9.39 -84.68
N GLY A 92 -44.20 -10.09 -84.35
CA GLY A 92 -44.62 -11.30 -85.05
C GLY A 92 -44.43 -12.63 -84.33
N ALA A 93 -45.40 -13.03 -83.51
CA ALA A 93 -45.72 -14.45 -83.27
C ALA A 93 -47.19 -14.59 -82.87
N LEU A 94 -47.94 -15.35 -83.66
CA LEU A 94 -49.34 -15.70 -83.47
C LEU A 94 -49.41 -16.89 -82.48
N LEU A 95 -50.03 -16.71 -81.31
CA LEU A 95 -50.32 -17.84 -80.41
C LEU A 95 -51.73 -17.72 -79.80
N ILE A 96 -52.42 -18.85 -79.90
CA ILE A 96 -53.82 -19.13 -79.59
C ILE A 96 -54.06 -19.02 -78.08
N SER A 97 -55.04 -18.22 -77.67
CA SER A 97 -55.50 -18.11 -76.28
C SER A 97 -56.41 -19.30 -75.93
N VAL A 98 -55.97 -20.15 -74.99
CA VAL A 98 -56.81 -21.12 -74.29
C VAL A 98 -57.30 -20.47 -72.99
N GLU A 99 -58.60 -20.24 -72.84
CA GLU A 99 -59.19 -19.80 -71.58
C GLU A 99 -59.16 -20.95 -70.54
N LEU A 100 -58.40 -20.76 -69.46
CA LEU A 100 -58.58 -21.53 -68.22
C LEU A 100 -59.47 -20.73 -67.26
N ARG A 101 -60.69 -21.20 -67.02
CA ARG A 101 -61.55 -20.70 -65.93
C ARG A 101 -61.01 -21.22 -64.60
N ILE A 102 -60.36 -20.36 -63.81
CA ILE A 102 -60.06 -20.65 -62.41
C ILE A 102 -61.17 -20.06 -61.54
N ALA A 103 -61.89 -20.94 -60.83
CA ALA A 103 -62.89 -20.57 -59.85
C ALA A 103 -62.26 -19.76 -58.70
N ARG A 104 -62.84 -18.59 -58.39
CA ARG A 104 -62.45 -17.77 -57.23
C ARG A 104 -62.84 -18.48 -55.93
N LEU A 105 -61.88 -19.12 -55.26
CA LEU A 105 -62.02 -19.47 -53.84
C LEU A 105 -61.96 -18.17 -53.02
N ARG A 106 -63.03 -17.87 -52.26
CA ARG A 106 -63.05 -16.77 -51.30
C ARG A 106 -62.03 -17.06 -50.20
N ALA A 107 -61.00 -16.22 -50.10
CA ALA A 107 -60.08 -16.22 -48.97
C ALA A 107 -60.86 -15.86 -47.68
N ARG A 108 -60.72 -16.69 -46.64
CA ARG A 108 -61.15 -16.35 -45.28
C ARG A 108 -60.29 -15.17 -44.77
N PRO A 109 -60.80 -14.30 -43.89
CA PRO A 109 -59.97 -13.25 -43.28
C PRO A 109 -58.86 -13.92 -42.48
N GLY A 110 -57.61 -13.72 -42.90
CA GLY A 110 -56.44 -14.18 -42.17
C GLY A 110 -56.40 -13.50 -40.80
N VAL A 111 -56.29 -14.31 -39.76
CA VAL A 111 -55.88 -13.86 -38.42
C VAL A 111 -54.56 -13.09 -38.59
N PRO A 112 -54.36 -11.91 -37.97
CA PRO A 112 -53.10 -11.20 -38.07
C PRO A 112 -52.02 -12.04 -37.39
N VAL A 113 -51.14 -12.65 -38.17
CA VAL A 113 -49.92 -13.26 -37.67
C VAL A 113 -49.09 -12.13 -37.07
N ARG A 114 -48.91 -12.11 -35.75
CA ARG A 114 -47.95 -11.24 -35.07
C ARG A 114 -46.53 -11.66 -35.50
N SER A 115 -46.10 -11.16 -36.65
CA SER A 115 -44.72 -11.24 -37.15
C SER A 115 -43.83 -10.23 -36.38
N GLY A 116 -43.64 -10.47 -35.09
CA GLY A 116 -42.53 -9.86 -34.34
C GLY A 116 -41.31 -10.74 -34.54
N ASP A 117 -40.27 -10.21 -35.20
CA ASP A 117 -38.98 -10.87 -35.32
C ASP A 117 -38.37 -11.06 -33.93
N ALA A 118 -37.85 -12.25 -33.61
CA ALA A 118 -37.36 -12.58 -32.27
C ALA A 118 -36.27 -11.57 -31.84
N THR A 119 -36.33 -11.02 -30.63
CA THR A 119 -35.37 -10.00 -30.14
C THR A 119 -34.81 -10.41 -28.79
N PHE A 120 -33.65 -9.86 -28.41
CA PHE A 120 -33.21 -9.91 -27.03
C PHE A 120 -34.15 -9.06 -26.17
N PRO A 121 -34.87 -9.63 -25.19
CA PRO A 121 -35.80 -8.87 -24.37
C PRO A 121 -35.10 -7.84 -23.48
N LYS A 122 -33.85 -8.11 -23.12
CA LYS A 122 -32.99 -7.25 -22.31
C LYS A 122 -31.57 -7.25 -22.88
N ALA A 123 -30.96 -6.07 -22.98
CA ALA A 123 -29.53 -5.94 -23.24
C ALA A 123 -28.72 -6.55 -22.08
N MET A 124 -27.56 -7.10 -22.38
CA MET A 124 -26.68 -7.69 -21.38
C MET A 124 -25.75 -6.64 -20.80
N ASP A 125 -25.70 -6.57 -19.47
CA ASP A 125 -24.80 -5.70 -18.72
C ASP A 125 -23.43 -6.39 -18.57
N ASN A 126 -22.34 -5.62 -18.47
CA ASN A 126 -21.01 -6.17 -18.20
C ASN A 126 -21.01 -6.96 -16.88
N VAL A 127 -20.24 -8.04 -16.86
CA VAL A 127 -20.14 -8.95 -15.72
C VAL A 127 -18.76 -8.78 -15.11
N THR A 128 -18.69 -8.31 -13.87
CA THR A 128 -17.44 -8.14 -13.13
C THR A 128 -17.32 -9.23 -12.08
N VAL A 129 -16.20 -9.97 -12.08
CA VAL A 129 -15.99 -11.13 -11.20
C VAL A 129 -14.55 -11.14 -10.70
N ARG A 130 -14.34 -11.54 -9.44
CA ARG A 130 -12.99 -11.69 -8.89
C ARG A 130 -12.32 -12.96 -9.39
N GLN A 131 -11.02 -12.90 -9.64
CA GLN A 131 -10.23 -14.06 -10.05
C GLN A 131 -10.45 -15.24 -9.09
N GLY A 132 -10.65 -16.44 -9.64
CA GLY A 132 -10.95 -17.67 -8.91
C GLY A 132 -12.43 -17.87 -8.54
N GLU A 133 -13.27 -16.84 -8.61
CA GLU A 133 -14.72 -16.99 -8.46
C GLU A 133 -15.35 -17.52 -9.77
N SER A 134 -16.67 -17.79 -9.76
CA SER A 134 -17.38 -18.28 -10.94
C SER A 134 -18.20 -17.17 -11.61
N ALA A 135 -17.98 -16.92 -12.90
CA ALA A 135 -18.74 -15.96 -13.69
C ALA A 135 -19.96 -16.60 -14.34
N THR A 136 -21.14 -15.97 -14.20
CA THR A 136 -22.37 -16.43 -14.88
C THR A 136 -22.76 -15.47 -15.98
N LEU A 137 -22.77 -15.94 -17.22
CA LEU A 137 -23.18 -15.16 -18.40
C LEU A 137 -24.62 -15.53 -18.78
N ARG A 138 -25.54 -14.58 -18.58
CA ARG A 138 -26.98 -14.81 -18.77
C ARG A 138 -27.51 -14.21 -20.06
N CYS A 139 -27.90 -15.04 -21.02
CA CYS A 139 -28.59 -14.58 -22.22
C CYS A 139 -30.10 -14.83 -22.11
N SER A 140 -30.90 -13.77 -22.06
CA SER A 140 -32.36 -13.86 -22.17
C SER A 140 -32.76 -13.92 -23.64
N VAL A 141 -33.49 -14.95 -24.04
CA VAL A 141 -33.89 -15.21 -25.43
C VAL A 141 -35.41 -15.19 -25.59
N ASP A 142 -35.89 -14.84 -26.78
CA ASP A 142 -37.32 -14.93 -27.11
C ASP A 142 -37.70 -16.38 -27.47
N ASN A 143 -38.94 -16.78 -27.16
CA ASN A 143 -39.45 -18.13 -27.42
C ASN A 143 -39.48 -18.53 -28.91
N ARG A 144 -39.25 -17.58 -29.84
CA ARG A 144 -39.19 -17.78 -31.30
C ARG A 144 -37.78 -18.06 -31.83
N VAL A 145 -36.78 -18.20 -30.96
CA VAL A 145 -35.40 -18.55 -31.35
C VAL A 145 -35.30 -20.02 -31.74
N THR A 146 -34.68 -20.31 -32.89
CA THR A 146 -34.52 -21.69 -33.39
C THR A 146 -33.17 -22.30 -33.03
N ARG A 147 -32.11 -21.49 -32.95
CA ARG A 147 -30.76 -21.90 -32.55
C ARG A 147 -30.12 -20.82 -31.70
N VAL A 148 -29.31 -21.22 -30.73
CA VAL A 148 -28.56 -20.31 -29.86
C VAL A 148 -27.17 -20.85 -29.62
N ALA A 149 -26.19 -19.95 -29.55
CA ALA A 149 -24.81 -20.27 -29.24
C ALA A 149 -24.15 -19.18 -28.40
N TRP A 150 -23.23 -19.60 -27.54
CA TRP A 150 -22.28 -18.73 -26.86
C TRP A 150 -20.95 -18.76 -27.58
N LEU A 151 -20.38 -17.59 -27.81
CA LEU A 151 -19.13 -17.40 -28.52
C LEU A 151 -18.14 -16.61 -27.67
N SER A 152 -16.87 -16.98 -27.74
CA SER A 152 -15.74 -16.27 -27.16
C SER A 152 -14.47 -16.57 -27.95
N VAL A 153 -13.53 -15.63 -27.93
CA VAL A 153 -12.18 -15.83 -28.47
C VAL A 153 -11.27 -16.60 -27.49
N ALA A 154 -11.75 -16.85 -26.26
CA ALA A 154 -11.01 -17.58 -25.23
C ALA A 154 -11.01 -19.12 -25.42
N CYS A 155 -11.73 -19.65 -26.42
CA CYS A 155 -11.71 -21.08 -26.69
C CYS A 155 -10.34 -21.53 -27.22
N LEU A 156 -9.74 -22.51 -26.55
CA LEU A 156 -8.45 -23.11 -26.92
C LEU A 156 -8.44 -23.83 -28.28
N ASN A 157 -9.60 -24.04 -28.90
CA ASN A 157 -9.72 -24.56 -30.25
C ASN A 157 -9.99 -23.44 -31.25
N ALA A 158 -9.65 -23.65 -32.52
CA ALA A 158 -9.85 -22.67 -33.60
C ALA A 158 -11.33 -22.27 -33.84
N SER A 159 -12.28 -22.79 -33.07
CA SER A 159 -13.68 -22.38 -33.07
C SER A 159 -13.94 -21.38 -31.94
N SER A 160 -14.46 -20.20 -32.28
CA SER A 160 -14.88 -19.19 -31.30
C SER A 160 -16.18 -19.55 -30.58
N ILE A 161 -16.62 -20.82 -30.57
CA ILE A 161 -17.91 -21.28 -30.03
C ILE A 161 -17.64 -22.00 -28.72
N LEU A 162 -18.32 -21.57 -27.65
CA LEU A 162 -18.29 -22.21 -26.34
C LEU A 162 -19.31 -23.35 -26.29
N TYR A 163 -20.56 -23.01 -26.58
CA TYR A 163 -21.70 -23.91 -26.59
C TYR A 163 -22.63 -23.53 -27.75
N ALA A 164 -23.25 -24.53 -28.38
CA ALA A 164 -24.32 -24.35 -29.36
C ALA A 164 -25.50 -25.27 -28.98
N GLY A 165 -26.61 -24.70 -28.50
CA GLY A 165 -27.65 -25.48 -27.84
C GLY A 165 -27.09 -26.25 -26.65
N ASN A 166 -27.22 -27.58 -26.65
CA ASN A 166 -26.65 -28.46 -25.62
C ASN A 166 -25.22 -28.94 -25.94
N ASP A 167 -24.74 -28.68 -27.15
CA ASP A 167 -23.46 -29.18 -27.60
C ASP A 167 -22.34 -28.28 -27.09
N LYS A 168 -21.42 -28.85 -26.32
CA LYS A 168 -20.22 -28.15 -25.84
C LYS A 168 -19.16 -28.21 -26.94
N TRP A 169 -18.74 -27.06 -27.44
CA TRP A 169 -17.69 -26.94 -28.46
C TRP A 169 -16.33 -26.60 -27.86
N CYS A 170 -16.31 -25.82 -26.77
CA CYS A 170 -15.07 -25.51 -26.08
C CYS A 170 -14.56 -26.71 -25.27
N LEU A 171 -13.24 -26.95 -25.33
CA LEU A 171 -12.59 -28.02 -24.57
C LEU A 171 -12.31 -27.64 -23.10
N ASP A 172 -12.44 -26.36 -22.75
CA ASP A 172 -12.20 -25.90 -21.38
C ASP A 172 -13.25 -26.52 -20.42
N PRO A 173 -12.83 -27.36 -19.46
CA PRO A 173 -13.76 -28.00 -18.52
C PRO A 173 -14.46 -27.00 -17.60
N ARG A 174 -13.90 -25.81 -17.37
CA ARG A 174 -14.44 -24.78 -16.49
C ARG A 174 -15.73 -24.16 -17.02
N VAL A 175 -15.95 -24.19 -18.33
CA VAL A 175 -17.14 -23.65 -18.98
C VAL A 175 -18.27 -24.68 -18.95
N VAL A 176 -19.36 -24.38 -18.28
CA VAL A 176 -20.52 -25.26 -18.11
C VAL A 176 -21.82 -24.59 -18.57
N LEU A 177 -22.74 -25.38 -19.11
CA LEU A 177 -24.09 -24.93 -19.45
C LEU A 177 -24.95 -24.89 -18.18
N LEU A 178 -25.45 -23.71 -17.83
CA LEU A 178 -26.28 -23.51 -16.65
C LEU A 178 -27.77 -23.60 -16.97
N ALA A 179 -28.20 -23.03 -18.10
CA ALA A 179 -29.60 -23.04 -18.52
C ALA A 179 -29.72 -23.09 -20.04
N ASN A 180 -30.62 -23.94 -20.53
CA ASN A 180 -31.07 -23.96 -21.91
C ASN A 180 -32.59 -24.17 -21.94
N THR A 181 -33.33 -23.09 -21.79
CA THR A 181 -34.79 -23.05 -21.83
C THR A 181 -35.25 -22.15 -22.98
N LYS A 182 -36.55 -22.13 -23.28
CA LYS A 182 -37.10 -21.29 -24.35
C LYS A 182 -36.89 -19.78 -24.11
N THR A 183 -36.65 -19.37 -22.87
CA THR A 183 -36.48 -17.96 -22.48
C THR A 183 -35.09 -17.61 -21.98
N GLN A 184 -34.23 -18.60 -21.72
CA GLN A 184 -32.92 -18.37 -21.12
C GLN A 184 -31.86 -19.35 -21.63
N TYR A 185 -30.73 -18.80 -22.05
CA TYR A 185 -29.54 -19.54 -22.45
C TYR A 185 -28.32 -19.01 -21.69
N SER A 186 -27.91 -19.69 -20.62
CA SER A 186 -26.87 -19.19 -19.70
C SER A 186 -25.75 -20.21 -19.53
N ILE A 187 -24.52 -19.71 -19.50
CA ILE A 187 -23.33 -20.50 -19.18
C ILE A 187 -22.67 -19.96 -17.91
N GLN A 188 -21.90 -20.80 -17.26
CA GLN A 188 -21.06 -20.44 -16.12
C GLN A 188 -19.62 -20.83 -16.42
N ILE A 189 -18.69 -19.97 -16.04
CA ILE A 189 -17.25 -20.21 -16.11
C ILE A 189 -16.78 -20.31 -14.67
N HIS A 190 -16.33 -21.49 -14.25
CA HIS A 190 -15.74 -21.70 -12.93
C HIS A 190 -14.29 -21.26 -12.91
N ASP A 191 -13.77 -20.93 -11.71
CA ASP A 191 -12.36 -20.62 -11.50
C ASP A 191 -11.81 -19.62 -12.53
N VAL A 192 -12.43 -18.42 -12.55
CA VAL A 192 -12.16 -17.39 -13.56
C VAL A 192 -10.71 -16.92 -13.47
N ASP A 193 -10.01 -16.93 -14.60
CA ASP A 193 -8.64 -16.44 -14.77
C ASP A 193 -8.66 -15.05 -15.43
N VAL A 194 -7.59 -14.27 -15.25
CA VAL A 194 -7.37 -12.99 -15.93
C VAL A 194 -7.44 -13.14 -17.44
N TYR A 195 -7.04 -14.28 -18.00
CA TYR A 195 -7.12 -14.55 -19.44
C TYR A 195 -8.54 -14.79 -19.96
N ASP A 196 -9.52 -15.00 -19.08
CA ASP A 196 -10.92 -15.15 -19.47
C ASP A 196 -11.59 -13.79 -19.75
N GLU A 197 -10.95 -12.68 -19.37
CA GLU A 197 -11.45 -11.33 -19.63
C GLU A 197 -11.64 -11.06 -21.12
N GLY A 198 -12.79 -10.46 -21.46
CA GLY A 198 -13.05 -10.03 -22.82
C GLY A 198 -14.52 -10.12 -23.22
N PRO A 199 -14.81 -9.94 -24.52
CA PRO A 199 -16.15 -9.96 -25.05
C PRO A 199 -16.65 -11.39 -25.27
N TYR A 200 -17.78 -11.71 -24.65
CA TYR A 200 -18.57 -12.92 -24.90
C TYR A 200 -19.82 -12.54 -25.67
N THR A 201 -20.18 -13.34 -26.67
CA THR A 201 -21.32 -13.07 -27.55
C THR A 201 -22.34 -14.20 -27.45
N CYS A 202 -23.58 -13.86 -27.10
CA CYS A 202 -24.73 -14.72 -27.28
C CYS A 202 -25.30 -14.47 -28.68
N SER A 203 -25.21 -15.46 -29.56
CA SER A 203 -25.75 -15.41 -30.92
C SER A 203 -26.99 -16.28 -31.02
N VAL A 204 -28.09 -15.71 -31.51
CA VAL A 204 -29.35 -16.42 -31.76
C VAL A 204 -29.69 -16.37 -33.24
N GLN A 205 -30.20 -17.46 -33.78
CA GLN A 205 -30.80 -17.51 -35.10
C GLN A 205 -32.30 -17.24 -34.99
N THR A 206 -32.78 -16.22 -35.72
CA THR A 206 -34.21 -15.98 -35.91
C THR A 206 -34.64 -16.42 -37.31
N ASP A 207 -35.95 -16.41 -37.57
CA ASP A 207 -36.52 -16.76 -38.87
C ASP A 207 -36.05 -15.84 -40.01
N ASN A 208 -35.57 -14.63 -39.68
CA ASN A 208 -35.15 -13.64 -40.67
C ASN A 208 -33.63 -13.45 -40.69
N HIS A 209 -33.02 -13.12 -39.55
CA HIS A 209 -31.59 -12.78 -39.47
C HIS A 209 -30.97 -13.22 -38.14
N PRO A 210 -29.68 -13.59 -38.11
CA PRO A 210 -28.96 -13.80 -36.86
C PRO A 210 -28.92 -12.51 -36.03
N LYS A 211 -29.15 -12.61 -34.73
CA LYS A 211 -28.98 -11.50 -33.78
C LYS A 211 -27.95 -11.86 -32.73
N THR A 212 -27.15 -10.88 -32.34
CA THR A 212 -26.12 -11.07 -31.31
C THR A 212 -26.27 -10.07 -30.18
N SER A 213 -26.08 -10.54 -28.95
CA SER A 213 -25.92 -9.70 -27.76
C SER A 213 -24.53 -9.95 -27.19
N ARG A 214 -23.80 -8.88 -26.85
CA ARG A 214 -22.43 -8.95 -26.33
C ARG A 214 -22.40 -8.54 -24.87
N VAL A 215 -21.55 -9.20 -24.10
CA VAL A 215 -21.23 -8.87 -22.71
C VAL A 215 -19.71 -8.87 -22.54
N HIS A 216 -19.16 -7.92 -21.78
CA HIS A 216 -17.76 -8.01 -21.37
C HIS A 216 -17.68 -8.67 -19.99
N LEU A 217 -16.88 -9.72 -19.89
CA LEU A 217 -16.42 -10.25 -18.61
C LEU A 217 -15.21 -9.41 -18.19
N ILE A 218 -15.28 -8.77 -17.03
CA ILE A 218 -14.20 -7.97 -16.43
C ILE A 218 -13.68 -8.75 -15.23
N VAL A 219 -12.40 -9.08 -15.21
CA VAL A 219 -11.80 -9.87 -14.13
C VAL A 219 -11.11 -8.93 -13.15
N GLN A 220 -11.47 -9.01 -11.88
CA GLN A 220 -10.87 -8.23 -10.81
C GLN A 220 -9.83 -9.04 -10.06
N VAL A 221 -8.68 -8.42 -9.78
CA VAL A 221 -7.57 -9.02 -9.03
C VAL A 221 -7.28 -8.12 -7.84
N SER A 222 -7.32 -8.69 -6.64
CA SER A 222 -7.00 -7.98 -5.39
C SER A 222 -5.60 -7.37 -5.43
N PRO A 223 -5.36 -6.25 -4.71
CA PRO A 223 -4.07 -5.59 -4.74
C PRO A 223 -3.02 -6.43 -4.01
N LYS A 224 -1.77 -6.35 -4.47
CA LYS A 224 -0.62 -7.01 -3.85
C LYS A 224 0.60 -6.10 -3.96
N ILE A 225 1.19 -5.74 -2.82
CA ILE A 225 2.47 -5.05 -2.78
C ILE A 225 3.57 -6.04 -3.20
N VAL A 226 4.25 -5.74 -4.30
CA VAL A 226 5.30 -6.58 -4.90
C VAL A 226 6.69 -6.11 -4.52
N GLU A 227 6.85 -4.81 -4.28
CA GLU A 227 8.12 -4.19 -3.90
C GLU A 227 7.88 -3.08 -2.88
N ILE A 228 8.70 -3.05 -1.83
CA ILE A 228 8.73 -1.97 -0.85
C ILE A 228 10.18 -1.73 -0.41
N SER A 229 10.52 -0.47 -0.12
CA SER A 229 11.82 -0.15 0.47
C SER A 229 12.06 -0.88 1.80
N SER A 230 13.31 -1.29 2.03
CA SER A 230 13.74 -1.81 3.33
C SER A 230 13.89 -0.70 4.35
N ASP A 231 13.97 -1.06 5.63
CA ASP A 231 14.29 -0.12 6.70
C ASP A 231 15.58 0.66 6.41
N ILE A 232 15.56 1.96 6.71
CA ILE A 232 16.70 2.86 6.46
C ILE A 232 17.11 3.59 7.73
N SER A 233 18.40 3.93 7.80
CA SER A 233 18.97 4.81 8.80
C SER A 233 19.71 5.94 8.11
N ILE A 234 19.36 7.18 8.44
CA ILE A 234 19.90 8.38 7.79
C ILE A 234 20.13 9.48 8.82
N ASN A 235 21.12 10.35 8.60
CA ASN A 235 21.36 11.49 9.48
C ASN A 235 20.31 12.57 9.27
N GLU A 236 20.00 13.31 10.33
CA GLU A 236 19.09 14.46 10.31
C GLU A 236 19.52 15.49 9.25
N GLY A 237 18.54 16.03 8.53
CA GLY A 237 18.74 16.89 7.36
C GLY A 237 19.02 16.15 6.05
N GLY A 238 19.13 14.82 6.08
CA GLY A 238 19.25 13.98 4.88
C GLY A 238 17.95 13.91 4.06
N ASN A 239 18.06 13.36 2.85
CA ASN A 239 16.92 13.14 1.96
C ASN A 239 16.57 11.65 1.93
N VAL A 240 15.28 11.34 2.09
CA VAL A 240 14.73 9.99 2.06
C VAL A 240 13.89 9.81 0.81
N SER A 241 14.04 8.67 0.15
CA SER A 241 13.15 8.22 -0.92
C SER A 241 12.71 6.80 -0.58
N LEU A 242 11.40 6.62 -0.38
CA LEU A 242 10.77 5.33 -0.15
C LEU A 242 9.94 4.95 -1.39
N THR A 243 9.93 3.67 -1.72
CA THR A 243 9.22 3.11 -2.87
C THR A 243 8.25 2.05 -2.39
N CYS A 244 7.05 2.02 -2.98
CA CYS A 244 6.05 0.99 -2.80
C CYS A 244 5.32 0.76 -4.11
N ILE A 245 5.49 -0.44 -4.67
CA ILE A 245 4.88 -0.83 -5.95
C ILE A 245 3.91 -1.97 -5.66
N ALA A 246 2.68 -1.82 -6.16
CA ALA A 246 1.65 -2.84 -6.05
C ALA A 246 1.04 -3.18 -7.40
N THR A 247 0.62 -4.43 -7.54
CA THR A 247 -0.11 -4.94 -8.70
C THR A 247 -1.56 -5.21 -8.31
N GLY A 248 -2.50 -5.07 -9.24
CA GLY A 248 -3.90 -5.38 -9.03
C GLY A 248 -4.70 -5.11 -10.31
N ARG A 249 -5.97 -5.52 -10.33
CA ARG A 249 -6.89 -5.18 -11.42
C ARG A 249 -8.25 -4.78 -10.84
N PRO A 250 -8.70 -3.52 -10.99
CA PRO A 250 -8.01 -2.39 -11.62
C PRO A 250 -6.68 -2.05 -10.94
N ASP A 251 -5.85 -1.25 -11.61
CA ASP A 251 -4.57 -0.81 -11.08
C ASP A 251 -4.77 -0.13 -9.71
N PRO A 252 -4.01 -0.53 -8.67
CA PRO A 252 -4.24 -0.05 -7.32
C PRO A 252 -3.68 1.36 -7.10
N THR A 253 -4.41 2.15 -6.32
CA THR A 253 -3.92 3.42 -5.77
C THR A 253 -3.03 3.14 -4.56
N ILE A 254 -1.85 3.77 -4.54
CA ILE A 254 -0.91 3.74 -3.43
C ILE A 254 -1.16 4.93 -2.52
N THR A 255 -1.03 4.74 -1.21
CA THR A 255 -1.10 5.82 -0.22
C THR A 255 -0.06 5.60 0.86
N TRP A 256 0.61 6.67 1.28
CA TRP A 256 1.62 6.66 2.32
C TRP A 256 1.15 7.39 3.57
N ARG A 257 1.50 6.84 4.73
CA ARG A 257 1.16 7.44 6.03
C ARG A 257 2.29 7.27 7.05
N HIS A 258 2.63 8.34 7.77
CA HIS A 258 3.53 8.25 8.92
C HIS A 258 2.76 7.75 10.14
N ILE A 259 3.27 6.69 10.79
CA ILE A 259 2.68 6.10 11.98
C ILE A 259 3.17 6.88 13.19
N SER A 260 2.56 8.04 13.41
CA SER A 260 2.81 8.89 14.57
C SER A 260 1.48 9.35 15.17
N PRO A 261 1.35 9.43 16.50
CA PRO A 261 0.15 9.98 17.15
C PRO A 261 -0.17 11.42 16.73
N LYS A 262 0.84 12.15 16.26
CA LYS A 262 0.71 13.54 15.80
C LYS A 262 0.46 13.66 14.30
N ALA A 263 0.69 12.58 13.54
CA ALA A 263 0.50 12.60 12.09
C ALA A 263 -0.98 12.46 11.75
N VAL A 264 -1.47 13.30 10.83
CA VAL A 264 -2.87 13.32 10.38
C VAL A 264 -2.89 13.11 8.87
N GLY A 265 -3.66 12.14 8.41
CA GLY A 265 -3.90 11.89 6.98
C GLY A 265 -2.75 11.20 6.24
N PHE A 266 -2.87 11.16 4.91
CA PHE A 266 -1.86 10.65 4.00
C PHE A 266 -0.81 11.72 3.70
N ILE A 267 0.42 11.27 3.46
CA ILE A 267 1.57 12.14 3.16
C ILE A 267 1.86 12.17 1.66
N SER A 268 1.56 11.08 0.96
CA SER A 268 1.68 10.95 -0.49
C SER A 268 0.67 9.92 -1.01
N GLU A 269 0.24 10.08 -2.26
CA GLU A 269 -0.58 9.11 -3.01
C GLU A 269 0.18 8.52 -4.22
N ASP A 270 1.50 8.75 -4.28
CA ASP A 270 2.38 8.22 -5.32
C ASP A 270 3.10 6.94 -4.85
N GLU A 271 3.59 6.14 -5.81
CA GLU A 271 4.44 4.97 -5.54
C GLU A 271 5.73 5.36 -4.78
N TYR A 272 6.17 6.60 -4.95
CA TYR A 272 7.37 7.15 -4.33
C TYR A 272 7.00 8.19 -3.28
N LEU A 273 7.63 8.09 -2.10
CA LEU A 273 7.58 9.10 -1.05
C LEU A 273 8.97 9.72 -0.90
N GLU A 274 9.08 10.99 -1.27
CA GLU A 274 10.30 11.77 -1.11
C GLU A 274 10.18 12.74 0.06
N ILE A 275 11.16 12.71 0.96
CA ILE A 275 11.25 13.61 2.12
C ILE A 275 12.61 14.28 2.07
N THR A 276 12.64 15.59 1.85
CA THR A 276 13.87 16.38 1.84
C THR A 276 14.12 17.00 3.22
N GLY A 277 15.36 16.95 3.70
CA GLY A 277 15.72 17.60 4.97
C GLY A 277 15.01 16.97 6.18
N ILE A 278 15.03 15.64 6.28
CA ILE A 278 14.26 14.90 7.29
C ILE A 278 14.65 15.31 8.72
N THR A 279 13.66 15.54 9.59
CA THR A 279 13.88 15.89 11.00
C THR A 279 13.72 14.67 11.91
N ARG A 280 14.26 14.73 13.13
CA ARG A 280 14.12 13.65 14.11
C ARG A 280 12.67 13.31 14.49
N GLU A 281 11.74 14.27 14.40
CA GLU A 281 10.30 14.07 14.66
C GLU A 281 9.62 13.21 13.58
N GLN A 282 10.23 13.15 12.39
CA GLN A 282 9.75 12.34 11.27
C GLN A 282 10.30 10.91 11.31
N SER A 283 11.18 10.57 12.26
CA SER A 283 11.57 9.18 12.48
C SER A 283 10.37 8.33 12.89
N GLY A 284 10.33 7.07 12.46
CA GLY A 284 9.26 6.14 12.80
C GLY A 284 8.93 5.19 11.68
N GLU A 285 7.76 4.56 11.78
CA GLU A 285 7.24 3.69 10.72
C GLU A 285 6.45 4.51 9.70
N TYR A 286 6.66 4.19 8.43
CA TYR A 286 5.88 4.67 7.31
C TYR A 286 5.11 3.48 6.73
N GLU A 287 3.79 3.63 6.60
CA GLU A 287 2.90 2.62 6.06
C GLU A 287 2.55 2.97 4.63
N CYS A 288 2.81 2.04 3.72
CA CYS A 288 2.25 2.03 2.38
C CYS A 288 0.97 1.19 2.39
N SER A 289 -0.09 1.71 1.80
CA SER A 289 -1.38 1.05 1.60
C SER A 289 -1.76 1.05 0.13
N ALA A 290 -1.99 -0.14 -0.44
CA ALA A 290 -2.45 -0.33 -1.81
C ALA A 290 -3.92 -0.77 -1.85
N SER A 291 -4.77 -0.05 -2.59
CA SER A 291 -6.20 -0.36 -2.72
C SER A 291 -6.69 -0.24 -4.17
N ASN A 292 -7.58 -1.13 -4.59
CA ASN A 292 -8.32 -1.03 -5.85
C ASN A 292 -9.82 -1.35 -5.68
N ASP A 293 -10.33 -1.24 -4.46
CA ASP A 293 -11.73 -1.49 -4.07
C ASP A 293 -12.27 -2.91 -4.34
N VAL A 294 -11.43 -3.85 -4.75
CA VAL A 294 -11.79 -5.26 -4.98
C VAL A 294 -11.82 -6.06 -3.66
N ALA A 295 -10.91 -5.71 -2.74
CA ALA A 295 -10.73 -6.33 -1.45
C ALA A 295 -10.24 -5.28 -0.43
N ALA A 296 -10.03 -5.71 0.81
CA ALA A 296 -9.40 -4.85 1.81
C ALA A 296 -8.01 -4.38 1.31
N PRO A 297 -7.61 -3.13 1.59
CA PRO A 297 -6.29 -2.64 1.23
C PRO A 297 -5.18 -3.50 1.83
N VAL A 298 -4.12 -3.73 1.05
CA VAL A 298 -2.92 -4.41 1.54
C VAL A 298 -1.96 -3.36 2.06
N VAL A 299 -1.45 -3.58 3.28
CA VAL A 299 -0.55 -2.65 3.96
C VAL A 299 0.80 -3.29 4.24
N GLN A 300 1.87 -2.51 4.08
CA GLN A 300 3.21 -2.86 4.53
C GLN A 300 3.90 -1.63 5.12
N ARG A 301 4.89 -1.86 5.98
CA ARG A 301 5.55 -0.80 6.73
C ARG A 301 7.06 -0.84 6.56
N VAL A 302 7.65 0.33 6.53
CA VAL A 302 9.09 0.55 6.49
C VAL A 302 9.50 1.48 7.63
N LYS A 303 10.58 1.16 8.33
CA LYS A 303 11.10 1.99 9.42
C LYS A 303 12.16 2.95 8.92
N VAL A 304 11.98 4.23 9.20
CA VAL A 304 12.95 5.29 8.96
C VAL A 304 13.54 5.73 10.30
N THR A 305 14.83 5.45 10.50
CA THR A 305 15.58 5.85 11.69
C THR A 305 16.40 7.09 11.39
N VAL A 306 16.10 8.21 12.05
CA VAL A 306 16.85 9.46 11.88
C VAL A 306 17.91 9.57 12.97
N ASN A 307 19.18 9.62 12.56
CA ASN A 307 20.33 9.76 13.46
C ASN A 307 20.62 11.23 13.72
N TYR A 308 20.86 11.58 14.99
CA TYR A 308 21.18 12.95 15.42
C TYR A 308 22.17 12.94 16.60
N PRO A 309 23.01 13.99 16.73
CA PRO A 309 23.95 14.11 17.84
C PRO A 309 23.23 14.26 19.19
N PRO A 310 23.89 13.90 20.30
CA PRO A 310 23.28 13.97 21.62
C PRO A 310 22.96 15.40 22.02
N TYR A 311 21.81 15.58 22.67
CA TYR A 311 21.47 16.78 23.42
C TYR A 311 20.99 16.39 24.82
N ILE A 312 21.41 17.15 25.83
CA ILE A 312 21.00 16.90 27.22
C ILE A 312 19.60 17.45 27.43
N SER A 313 18.68 16.57 27.81
CA SER A 313 17.28 16.90 28.06
C SER A 313 17.03 17.23 29.53
N ASP A 314 17.79 16.65 30.46
CA ASP A 314 17.69 16.96 31.89
C ASP A 314 19.03 16.76 32.61
N ALA A 315 19.38 17.70 33.48
CA ALA A 315 20.58 17.66 34.33
C ALA A 315 20.37 18.60 35.52
N LYS A 316 20.19 18.05 36.72
CA LYS A 316 19.81 18.83 37.91
C LYS A 316 20.82 18.68 39.05
N SER A 317 21.18 19.81 39.63
CA SER A 317 21.93 19.87 40.89
C SER A 317 21.13 19.24 42.03
N THR A 318 21.82 18.60 42.97
CA THR A 318 21.19 17.86 44.06
C THR A 318 21.82 18.26 45.39
N GLY A 319 20.97 18.61 46.35
CA GLY A 319 21.36 18.80 47.75
C GLY A 319 21.32 17.47 48.48
N VAL A 320 22.36 17.13 49.23
CA VAL A 320 22.40 15.90 50.03
C VAL A 320 23.15 16.17 51.33
N PRO A 321 22.61 15.78 52.50
CA PRO A 321 23.36 15.88 53.76
C PRO A 321 24.55 14.92 53.82
N VAL A 322 25.59 15.28 54.57
CA VAL A 322 26.74 14.40 54.86
C VAL A 322 26.25 13.09 55.49
N GLY A 323 26.85 11.97 55.11
CA GLY A 323 26.46 10.65 55.63
C GLY A 323 25.40 9.94 54.80
N GLN A 324 24.69 10.66 53.91
CA GLN A 324 23.56 10.12 53.16
C GLN A 324 23.94 9.67 51.74
N LYS A 325 23.03 8.94 51.09
CA LYS A 325 23.16 8.51 49.70
C LYS A 325 22.79 9.67 48.77
N GLY A 326 23.72 10.07 47.91
CA GLY A 326 23.50 11.09 46.89
C GLY A 326 23.36 10.51 45.49
N ILE A 327 22.58 11.17 44.63
CA ILE A 327 22.42 10.77 43.22
C ILE A 327 22.45 12.01 42.34
N LEU A 328 23.37 12.02 41.38
CA LEU A 328 23.34 12.92 40.24
C LEU A 328 22.85 12.15 39.01
N MET A 329 22.02 12.80 38.20
CA MET A 329 21.41 12.19 37.02
C MET A 329 21.51 13.13 35.83
N CYS A 330 21.85 12.56 34.69
CA CYS A 330 21.99 13.26 33.43
C CYS A 330 21.24 12.47 32.35
N GLU A 331 20.28 13.10 31.70
CA GLU A 331 19.47 12.51 30.63
C GLU A 331 19.85 13.17 29.30
N ALA A 332 20.07 12.36 28.27
CA ALA A 332 20.37 12.83 26.93
C ALA A 332 19.63 12.00 25.90
N SER A 333 19.14 12.68 24.87
CA SER A 333 18.47 12.06 23.74
C SER A 333 19.42 12.10 22.53
N ALA A 334 19.61 10.94 21.91
CA ALA A 334 20.54 10.74 20.81
C ALA A 334 20.15 9.48 20.03
N VAL A 335 20.38 9.49 18.71
CA VAL A 335 20.29 8.29 17.88
C VAL A 335 21.52 8.25 16.96
N PRO A 336 22.34 7.19 17.00
CA PRO A 336 22.35 6.10 17.99
C PRO A 336 22.55 6.60 19.43
N SER A 337 22.18 5.75 20.40
CA SER A 337 22.23 6.07 21.83
C SER A 337 23.60 6.61 22.26
N ALA A 338 23.61 7.55 23.20
CA ALA A 338 24.82 8.20 23.65
C ALA A 338 25.58 7.37 24.70
N ASP A 339 26.91 7.42 24.63
CA ASP A 339 27.80 7.01 25.71
C ASP A 339 27.99 8.16 26.69
N PHE A 340 27.96 7.85 27.98
CA PHE A 340 28.07 8.85 29.05
C PHE A 340 29.39 8.74 29.82
N GLN A 341 29.95 9.90 30.16
CA GLN A 341 31.14 10.04 30.99
C GLN A 341 30.92 11.12 32.05
N TRP A 342 31.45 10.91 33.26
CA TRP A 342 31.36 11.86 34.35
C TRP A 342 32.73 12.45 34.67
N TYR A 343 32.73 13.74 34.98
CA TYR A 343 33.90 14.51 35.37
C TYR A 343 33.60 15.25 36.67
N LYS A 344 34.62 15.40 37.51
CA LYS A 344 34.60 16.29 38.67
C LYS A 344 35.81 17.20 38.56
N ASP A 345 35.61 18.50 38.59
CA ASP A 345 36.69 19.50 38.45
C ASP A 345 37.61 19.19 37.25
N ASP A 346 37.01 18.93 36.09
CA ASP A 346 37.65 18.55 34.81
C ASP A 346 38.42 17.22 34.79
N LYS A 347 38.40 16.45 35.89
CA LYS A 347 39.00 15.13 35.95
C LYS A 347 37.94 14.05 35.74
N ARG A 348 38.18 13.17 34.76
CA ARG A 348 37.30 12.03 34.48
C ARG A 348 37.23 11.10 35.70
N LEU A 349 36.01 10.78 36.13
CA LEU A 349 35.76 9.79 37.17
C LEU A 349 35.93 8.38 36.59
N ALA A 350 36.70 7.54 37.26
CA ALA A 350 36.91 6.17 36.84
C ALA A 350 35.71 5.30 37.24
N GLU A 351 35.36 4.34 36.39
CA GLU A 351 34.35 3.33 36.70
C GLU A 351 34.86 2.46 37.88
N GLY A 352 34.05 2.34 38.93
CA GLY A 352 34.43 1.60 40.14
C GLY A 352 35.27 2.36 41.17
N GLN A 353 35.37 3.69 41.08
CA GLN A 353 35.97 4.51 42.14
C GLN A 353 35.27 4.24 43.49
N LYS A 354 36.06 4.00 44.55
CA LYS A 354 35.54 3.64 45.87
C LYS A 354 34.54 4.69 46.37
N GLY A 355 33.34 4.25 46.75
CA GLY A 355 32.26 5.12 47.24
C GLY A 355 31.32 5.65 46.16
N LEU A 356 31.66 5.47 44.87
CA LEU A 356 30.86 5.90 43.73
C LEU A 356 30.38 4.72 42.88
N LYS A 357 29.25 4.89 42.20
CA LYS A 357 28.77 3.98 41.18
C LYS A 357 28.20 4.76 40.00
N VAL A 358 28.71 4.50 38.80
CA VAL A 358 28.15 5.01 37.54
C VAL A 358 27.26 3.94 36.93
N GLU A 359 26.06 4.30 36.54
CA GLU A 359 25.13 3.43 35.80
C GLU A 359 24.74 4.12 34.50
N ASN A 360 25.25 3.60 33.38
CA ASN A 360 24.92 4.10 32.04
C ASN A 360 23.75 3.31 31.44
N LYS A 361 22.79 4.02 30.87
CA LYS A 361 21.65 3.52 30.09
C LYS A 361 21.54 4.31 28.78
N ALA A 362 20.71 3.83 27.87
CA ALA A 362 20.58 4.41 26.52
C ALA A 362 20.21 5.90 26.49
N PHE A 363 19.39 6.35 27.45
CA PHE A 363 18.86 7.72 27.49
C PHE A 363 19.29 8.51 28.75
N PHE A 364 20.01 7.87 29.67
CA PHE A 364 20.44 8.53 30.90
C PHE A 364 21.66 7.86 31.52
N SER A 365 22.37 8.63 32.35
CA SER A 365 23.41 8.14 33.24
C SER A 365 23.19 8.61 34.67
N ARG A 366 23.50 7.74 35.63
CA ARG A 366 23.35 7.99 37.06
C ARG A 366 24.69 7.85 37.75
N LEU A 367 25.12 8.89 38.47
CA LEU A 367 26.26 8.86 39.37
C LEU A 367 25.75 8.80 40.82
N THR A 368 25.97 7.67 41.47
CA THR A 368 25.52 7.42 42.84
C THR A 368 26.68 7.51 43.83
N PHE A 369 26.47 8.25 44.90
CA PHE A 369 27.34 8.33 46.08
C PHE A 369 26.73 7.48 47.18
N PHE A 370 27.44 6.47 47.68
CA PHE A 370 26.88 5.60 48.74
C PHE A 370 26.83 6.28 50.10
N ASN A 371 27.80 7.15 50.37
CA ASN A 371 27.93 7.94 51.58
C ASN A 371 28.64 9.25 51.23
N VAL A 372 27.90 10.36 51.18
CA VAL A 372 28.40 11.68 50.82
C VAL A 372 29.29 12.26 51.92
N SER A 373 30.48 12.71 51.54
CA SER A 373 31.43 13.44 52.39
C SER A 373 31.57 14.90 51.94
N GLU A 374 32.14 15.75 52.80
CA GLU A 374 32.42 17.16 52.45
C GLU A 374 33.29 17.31 51.20
N GLN A 375 34.16 16.33 50.92
CA GLN A 375 35.02 16.33 49.75
C GLN A 375 34.25 16.00 48.46
N ASP A 376 33.07 15.39 48.54
CA ASP A 376 32.28 15.03 47.36
C ASP A 376 31.50 16.22 46.80
N TYR A 377 31.26 17.26 47.59
CA TYR A 377 30.61 18.46 47.10
C TYR A 377 31.42 19.15 46.00
N GLY A 378 30.72 19.82 45.09
CA GLY A 378 31.33 20.56 43.98
C GLY A 378 30.62 20.34 42.66
N ASN A 379 31.32 20.74 41.59
CA ASN A 379 30.80 20.71 40.23
C ASN A 379 31.10 19.37 39.57
N TYR A 380 30.06 18.77 39.00
CA TYR A 380 30.12 17.57 38.21
C TYR A 380 29.65 17.86 36.80
N THR A 381 30.39 17.38 35.81
CA THR A 381 30.03 17.52 34.40
C THR A 381 29.74 16.14 33.83
N CYS A 382 28.54 15.96 33.27
CA CYS A 382 28.23 14.80 32.44
C CYS A 382 28.51 15.15 30.98
N VAL A 383 29.17 14.25 30.27
CA VAL A 383 29.42 14.35 28.82
C VAL A 383 28.70 13.18 28.15
N ALA A 384 27.82 13.50 27.20
CA ALA A 384 27.13 12.53 26.36
C ALA A 384 27.70 12.60 24.93
N SER A 385 28.05 11.46 24.34
CA SER A 385 28.67 11.39 23.01
C SER A 385 28.11 10.26 22.17
N ASN A 386 27.94 10.48 20.87
CA ASN A 386 27.74 9.42 19.87
C ASN A 386 28.62 9.68 18.63
N GLN A 387 28.42 8.90 17.58
CA GLN A 387 29.20 8.99 16.35
C GLN A 387 29.06 10.33 15.59
N LEU A 388 28.02 11.12 15.92
CA LEU A 388 27.69 12.38 15.25
C LEU A 388 28.13 13.62 16.04
N GLY A 389 28.49 13.47 17.32
CA GLY A 389 28.93 14.60 18.14
C GLY A 389 28.88 14.33 19.63
N ASN A 390 29.12 15.37 20.41
CA ASN A 390 29.06 15.33 21.87
C ASN A 390 28.37 16.59 22.43
N THR A 391 27.93 16.48 23.67
CA THR A 391 27.36 17.58 24.45
C THR A 391 27.68 17.36 25.92
N ASN A 392 27.57 18.40 26.75
CA ASN A 392 27.80 18.31 28.17
C ASN A 392 26.89 19.24 28.97
N ALA A 393 26.72 18.91 30.25
CA ALA A 393 26.03 19.77 31.22
C ALA A 393 26.71 19.63 32.58
N SER A 394 26.76 20.75 33.30
CA SER A 394 27.30 20.81 34.65
C SER A 394 26.17 20.87 35.68
N MET A 395 26.37 20.18 36.79
CA MET A 395 25.47 20.11 37.94
C MET A 395 26.28 20.17 39.23
N ILE A 396 25.62 20.57 40.31
CA ILE A 396 26.28 20.78 41.61
C ILE A 396 25.76 19.74 42.60
N LEU A 397 26.67 19.03 43.27
CA LEU A 397 26.37 18.34 44.51
C LEU A 397 26.68 19.31 45.66
N TYR A 398 25.68 19.67 46.45
CA TYR A 398 25.84 20.63 47.54
C TYR A 398 25.26 20.09 48.86
N GLU A 399 25.72 20.65 49.97
CA GLU A 399 25.21 20.29 51.30
C GLU A 399 23.78 20.80 51.48
N GLU A 400 22.85 19.88 51.73
CA GLU A 400 21.48 20.26 52.09
C GLU A 400 21.39 20.48 53.60
N THR A 401 21.29 21.74 54.01
CA THR A 401 21.06 22.07 55.41
C THR A 401 19.61 21.77 55.78
N THR A 402 19.39 20.73 56.57
CA THR A 402 18.09 20.50 57.20
C THR A 402 17.84 21.65 58.17
N THR A 403 16.96 22.60 57.83
CA THR A 403 16.54 23.64 58.77
C THR A 403 15.81 22.96 59.92
N ALA A 404 16.52 22.69 61.01
CA ALA A 404 15.90 22.24 62.25
C ALA A 404 14.97 23.37 62.71
N LEU A 405 13.66 23.15 62.64
CA LEU A 405 12.69 23.98 63.33
C LEU A 405 13.00 23.87 64.83
N THR A 406 13.77 24.81 65.36
CA THR A 406 13.98 24.92 66.80
C THR A 406 12.61 25.14 67.45
N PRO A 407 12.19 24.29 68.41
CA PRO A 407 10.95 24.54 69.14
C PRO A 407 11.08 25.89 69.86
N TRP A 408 10.19 26.83 69.54
CA TRP A 408 10.10 28.11 70.24
C TRP A 408 9.76 27.85 71.71
N LYS A 409 10.76 27.88 72.59
CA LYS A 409 10.52 27.99 74.03
C LYS A 409 10.07 29.42 74.28
N GLY A 410 8.75 29.61 74.38
CA GLY A 410 8.18 30.89 74.78
C GLY A 410 8.76 31.36 76.13
N PRO A 411 8.88 32.67 76.35
CA PRO A 411 9.36 33.20 77.62
C PRO A 411 8.45 32.72 78.77
N GLY A 412 9.08 32.18 79.81
CA GLY A 412 8.40 31.71 81.02
C GLY A 412 7.55 32.81 81.63
N ALA A 413 6.30 32.48 81.96
CA ALA A 413 5.43 33.36 82.71
C ALA A 413 5.98 33.52 84.14
N VAL A 414 6.45 34.73 84.45
CA VAL A 414 6.63 35.18 85.84
C VAL A 414 5.23 35.37 86.41
N HIS A 415 4.94 34.60 87.46
CA HIS A 415 3.73 34.74 88.25
C HIS A 415 3.93 35.95 89.18
N ASP A 416 3.21 37.03 88.94
CA ASP A 416 2.85 38.01 89.98
C ASP A 416 1.33 38.19 89.92
N GLY A 417 0.69 37.87 91.05
CA GLY A 417 -0.76 37.87 91.18
C GLY A 417 -1.32 39.28 91.31
N ASN A 418 -2.36 39.61 90.53
CA ASN A 418 -3.67 39.99 91.06
C ASN A 418 -4.66 40.18 89.89
N SER A 419 -5.93 39.85 90.14
CA SER A 419 -7.12 40.12 89.32
C SER A 419 -7.29 39.34 88.00
N GLY A 420 -8.48 38.74 87.84
CA GLY A 420 -8.74 37.69 86.86
C GLY A 420 -9.44 38.12 85.59
N ALA A 421 -9.29 37.29 84.56
CA ALA A 421 -10.27 36.97 83.53
C ALA A 421 -9.65 35.91 82.59
N TRP A 422 -10.22 34.70 82.55
CA TRP A 422 -9.82 33.68 81.58
C TRP A 422 -10.46 33.98 80.22
N ARG A 423 -9.66 34.13 79.16
CA ARG A 423 -10.13 33.96 77.77
C ARG A 423 -9.26 32.90 77.09
N ARG A 424 -9.91 31.84 76.58
CA ARG A 424 -9.27 30.81 75.75
C ARG A 424 -8.83 31.45 74.43
N GLY A 425 -7.53 31.62 74.24
CA GLY A 425 -6.92 31.92 72.95
C GLY A 425 -6.54 30.64 72.24
N SER A 426 -7.18 30.38 71.10
CA SER A 426 -6.92 29.26 70.21
C SER A 426 -5.49 29.34 69.63
N CYS A 427 -4.72 28.26 69.77
CA CYS A 427 -3.47 28.07 69.03
C CYS A 427 -3.79 27.83 67.55
N ALA A 428 -3.54 28.82 66.69
CA ALA A 428 -3.49 28.63 65.25
C ALA A 428 -2.04 28.32 64.86
N TRP A 429 -1.81 27.09 64.39
CA TRP A 429 -0.54 26.67 63.80
C TRP A 429 -0.32 27.44 62.49
N LEU A 430 0.68 28.32 62.46
CA LEU A 430 1.22 28.85 61.20
C LEU A 430 2.17 27.81 60.62
N LEU A 431 1.71 27.06 59.61
CA LEU A 431 2.59 26.31 58.71
C LEU A 431 3.30 27.31 57.81
N ALA A 432 4.58 27.56 58.09
CA ALA A 432 5.48 28.23 57.15
C ALA A 432 5.83 27.24 56.02
N LEU A 433 5.24 27.43 54.85
CA LEU A 433 5.71 26.85 53.59
C LEU A 433 6.81 27.76 53.02
N PRO A 434 7.94 27.23 52.52
CA PRO A 434 8.94 28.06 51.87
C PRO A 434 8.45 28.46 50.47
N LEU A 435 8.31 29.77 50.26
CA LEU A 435 8.18 30.41 48.96
C LEU A 435 9.52 30.32 48.22
N ALA A 436 9.73 29.27 47.44
CA ALA A 436 10.75 29.25 46.41
C ALA A 436 10.39 28.21 45.34
N GLN A 437 9.54 28.60 44.40
CA GLN A 437 9.56 28.21 42.97
C GLN A 437 8.20 28.54 42.35
N LEU A 438 8.08 29.75 41.80
CA LEU A 438 7.17 30.05 40.70
C LEU A 438 7.61 31.39 40.11
N ALA A 439 8.67 31.34 39.31
CA ALA A 439 9.00 32.39 38.38
C ALA A 439 9.68 31.77 37.15
N ARG A 440 9.10 32.06 35.97
CA ARG A 440 9.45 31.66 34.59
C ARG A 440 8.79 30.36 34.13
N GLN A 441 8.03 30.32 33.05
CA GLN A 441 7.50 31.31 32.11
C GLN A 441 6.48 30.56 31.22
N PHE A 442 5.70 31.32 30.44
CA PHE A 442 5.03 30.85 29.23
C PHE A 442 5.93 30.04 28.30
#